data_AF-A0A972DXX0-F1
#
_entry.id   AF-A0A972DXX0-F1
#
_cell.length_a   1.000
_cell.length_b   1.000
_cell.length_c   1.000
_cell.angle_alpha   90.00
_cell.angle_beta   90.00
_cell.angle_gamma   90.00
#
_symmetry.space_group_name_H-M   'P 1'
#
loop_
_entity.id
_entity.type
_entity.pdbx_description
1 polymer ?
#
loop_
_entity_poly.entity_id
_entity_poly.type
_entity_poly.pdbx_seq_one_letter_code
_entity_poly.pdbx_strand_id
1 'polypeptide(L)'
;MTERRVQQLIAKALTSANVDRAKYYHMCWWEGRLRCLHVHHTKDVHPVFFAAPGEVFAETLNPHQWQLLTDRIMAFRRSHNLAPNRWRPPGALRGRGASRQRPRVTGFDAQRLRRLLSGNPRAPLATRACLDRLEHLLETADTVAPEEIPRDVVTMNSRVHLKDRNHEDAQRSISLVFPADAAIDAGPETAKVSVLTPIGLAILGRRVGDRVEGRIRIQDLPYQPEAAGHFDL
;
A
#
# COMPACT_ATOMS: atom_id res chain seq x y z
N MET A 1 -3.16 -14.38 -29.02
CA MET A 1 -1.87 -13.85 -28.53
C MET A 1 -0.90 -14.99 -28.51
N THR A 2 0.27 -14.82 -29.09
CA THR A 2 1.31 -15.86 -29.14
C THR A 2 2.03 -15.93 -27.81
N GLU A 3 2.56 -17.11 -27.49
CA GLU A 3 3.38 -17.38 -26.31
C GLU A 3 4.52 -16.35 -26.15
N ARG A 4 5.20 -16.05 -27.26
CA ARG A 4 6.26 -15.03 -27.34
C ARG A 4 5.84 -13.65 -26.81
N ARG A 5 4.58 -13.26 -27.00
CA ARG A 5 4.08 -11.97 -26.49
C ARG A 5 3.81 -12.01 -24.98
N VAL A 6 3.42 -13.16 -24.44
CA VAL A 6 3.26 -13.34 -22.99
C VAL A 6 4.62 -13.26 -22.33
N GLN A 7 5.62 -13.95 -22.89
CA GLN A 7 6.99 -13.92 -22.41
C GLN A 7 7.56 -12.50 -22.39
N GLN A 8 7.30 -11.68 -23.41
CA GLN A 8 7.69 -10.25 -23.40
C GLN A 8 7.03 -9.45 -22.27
N LEU A 9 5.76 -9.72 -21.95
CA LEU A 9 5.06 -9.05 -20.86
C LEU A 9 5.61 -9.47 -19.50
N ILE A 10 5.90 -10.75 -19.33
CA ILE A 10 6.54 -11.28 -18.13
C ILE A 10 7.91 -10.62 -17.94
N ALA A 11 8.76 -10.64 -18.97
CA ALA A 11 10.08 -10.02 -18.93
C ALA A 11 9.99 -8.55 -18.54
N LYS A 12 9.08 -7.80 -19.17
CA LYS A 12 8.84 -6.39 -18.84
C LYS A 12 8.39 -6.20 -17.39
N ALA A 13 7.51 -7.06 -16.88
CA ALA A 13 7.04 -7.01 -15.49
C ALA A 13 8.16 -7.30 -14.48
N LEU A 14 9.07 -8.21 -14.82
CA LEU A 14 10.27 -8.51 -14.02
C LEU A 14 11.25 -7.35 -14.03
N THR A 15 11.62 -6.83 -15.22
CA THR A 15 12.56 -5.70 -15.35
C THR A 15 12.04 -4.42 -14.69
N SER A 16 10.72 -4.21 -14.66
CA SER A 16 10.12 -3.04 -14.01
C SER A 16 10.00 -3.18 -12.49
N ALA A 17 10.20 -4.38 -11.95
CA ALA A 17 10.14 -4.63 -10.52
C ALA A 17 11.52 -4.40 -9.90
N ASN A 18 11.61 -3.48 -8.94
CA ASN A 18 12.81 -3.34 -8.12
C ASN A 18 12.79 -4.44 -7.05
N VAL A 19 13.29 -5.62 -7.42
CA VAL A 19 13.20 -6.84 -6.59
C VAL A 19 14.35 -6.89 -5.61
N ASP A 20 14.03 -6.92 -4.32
CA ASP A 20 14.96 -7.26 -3.24
C ASP A 20 15.07 -8.79 -3.12
N ARG A 21 16.28 -9.34 -3.20
CA ARG A 21 16.53 -10.78 -3.15
C ARG A 21 16.04 -11.43 -1.86
N ALA A 22 16.03 -10.71 -0.74
CA ALA A 22 15.65 -11.23 0.56
C ALA A 22 14.13 -11.25 0.81
N LYS A 23 13.33 -10.63 -0.08
CA LYS A 23 11.88 -10.47 0.11
C LYS A 23 11.08 -11.40 -0.80
N TYR A 24 9.79 -11.61 -0.53
CA TYR A 24 8.92 -12.47 -1.34
C TYR A 24 8.09 -11.67 -2.33
N TYR A 25 8.04 -12.11 -3.58
CA TYR A 25 7.30 -11.47 -4.65
C TYR A 25 6.33 -12.43 -5.32
N HIS A 26 5.38 -11.88 -6.05
CA HIS A 26 4.51 -12.65 -6.92
C HIS A 26 4.24 -11.96 -8.25
N MET A 27 4.11 -12.76 -9.30
CA MET A 27 3.61 -12.34 -10.59
C MET A 27 2.09 -12.39 -10.55
N CYS A 28 1.44 -11.25 -10.80
CA CYS A 28 0.01 -11.12 -10.64
C CYS A 28 -0.64 -10.21 -11.68
N TRP A 29 -1.97 -10.28 -11.78
CA TRP A 29 -2.79 -9.35 -12.54
C TRP A 29 -3.31 -8.25 -11.61
N TRP A 30 -2.77 -7.03 -11.75
CA TRP A 30 -3.12 -5.92 -10.86
C TRP A 30 -3.27 -4.61 -11.64
N GLU A 31 -4.31 -3.85 -11.31
CA GLU A 31 -4.66 -2.57 -11.96
C GLU A 31 -4.68 -2.65 -13.50
N GLY A 32 -5.16 -3.77 -14.03
CA GLY A 32 -5.28 -4.02 -15.47
C GLY A 32 -3.97 -4.30 -16.19
N ARG A 33 -2.89 -4.70 -15.48
CA ARG A 33 -1.62 -5.09 -16.10
C ARG A 33 -0.99 -6.26 -15.36
N LEU A 34 -0.10 -6.98 -16.07
CA LEU A 34 0.77 -7.99 -15.47
C LEU A 34 1.89 -7.27 -14.71
N ARG A 35 2.12 -7.65 -13.45
CA ARG A 35 3.13 -7.04 -12.58
C ARG A 35 3.81 -8.08 -11.69
N CYS A 36 5.09 -7.87 -11.43
CA CYS A 36 5.81 -8.53 -10.34
C CYS A 36 5.81 -7.56 -9.14
N LEU A 37 5.19 -7.96 -8.03
CA LEU A 37 5.00 -7.11 -6.85
C LEU A 37 5.31 -7.90 -5.58
N HIS A 38 5.69 -7.20 -4.50
CA HIS A 38 5.86 -7.84 -3.20
C HIS A 38 4.56 -8.50 -2.76
N VAL A 39 4.60 -9.68 -2.13
CA VAL A 39 3.39 -10.47 -1.79
C VAL A 39 2.37 -9.71 -0.92
N HIS A 40 2.80 -8.66 -0.24
CA HIS A 40 1.96 -7.81 0.60
C HIS A 40 1.55 -6.46 -0.01
N HIS A 41 1.67 -6.28 -1.34
CA HIS A 41 1.39 -4.99 -2.02
C HIS A 41 -0.08 -4.53 -1.93
N THR A 42 -1.02 -5.43 -1.65
CA THR A 42 -2.44 -5.10 -1.46
C THR A 42 -3.11 -6.10 -0.51
N LYS A 43 -4.26 -5.72 0.04
CA LYS A 43 -5.18 -6.62 0.76
C LYS A 43 -6.32 -7.14 -0.12
N ASP A 44 -6.50 -6.54 -1.30
CA ASP A 44 -7.53 -6.97 -2.23
C ASP A 44 -7.16 -8.31 -2.85
N VAL A 45 -8.13 -9.21 -2.96
CA VAL A 45 -7.95 -10.50 -3.65
C VAL A 45 -7.71 -10.23 -5.13
N HIS A 46 -6.63 -10.77 -5.67
CA HIS A 46 -6.26 -10.61 -7.07
C HIS A 46 -5.58 -11.87 -7.62
N PRO A 47 -5.61 -12.09 -8.95
CA PRO A 47 -5.03 -13.27 -9.56
C PRO A 47 -3.51 -13.30 -9.42
N VAL A 48 -2.99 -14.33 -8.76
CA VAL A 48 -1.57 -14.62 -8.62
C VAL A 48 -1.22 -15.80 -9.51
N PHE A 49 -0.22 -15.63 -10.37
CA PHE A 49 0.22 -16.66 -11.31
C PHE A 49 1.41 -17.45 -10.78
N PHE A 50 2.28 -16.82 -10.00
CA PHE A 50 3.47 -17.45 -9.45
C PHE A 50 4.00 -16.60 -8.29
N ALA A 51 4.50 -17.23 -7.23
CA ALA A 51 5.08 -16.55 -6.08
C ALA A 51 6.39 -17.27 -5.69
N ALA A 52 7.41 -16.49 -5.35
CA ALA A 52 8.74 -17.00 -5.02
C ALA A 52 9.55 -15.95 -4.22
N PRO A 53 10.66 -16.33 -3.59
CA PRO A 53 11.62 -15.37 -3.08
C PRO A 53 12.17 -14.49 -4.21
N GLY A 54 12.62 -13.29 -3.85
CA GLY A 54 13.11 -12.29 -4.78
C GLY A 54 14.33 -12.74 -5.54
N GLU A 55 15.16 -13.63 -4.98
CA GLU A 55 16.28 -14.27 -5.68
C GLU A 55 15.83 -14.92 -7.00
N VAL A 56 14.68 -15.61 -7.01
CA VAL A 56 14.14 -16.31 -8.18
C VAL A 56 13.71 -15.33 -9.28
N PHE A 57 13.31 -14.12 -8.92
CA PHE A 57 12.89 -13.08 -9.86
C PHE A 57 14.01 -12.12 -10.25
N ALA A 58 15.02 -11.96 -9.40
CA ALA A 58 16.23 -11.19 -9.66
C ALA A 58 17.17 -11.95 -10.59
N GLU A 59 17.16 -13.28 -10.52
CA GLU A 59 17.75 -14.17 -11.51
C GLU A 59 16.79 -14.43 -12.67
N THR A 60 17.31 -14.97 -13.77
CA THR A 60 16.48 -15.48 -14.86
C THR A 60 15.70 -16.70 -14.39
N LEU A 61 14.36 -16.65 -14.48
CA LEU A 61 13.50 -17.81 -14.26
C LEU A 61 14.02 -19.01 -15.07
N ASN A 62 13.97 -20.19 -14.47
CA ASN A 62 14.36 -21.42 -15.17
C ASN A 62 13.28 -21.83 -16.21
N PRO A 63 13.60 -22.74 -17.16
CA PRO A 63 12.67 -23.09 -18.23
C PRO A 63 11.30 -23.59 -17.74
N HIS A 64 11.28 -24.37 -16.66
CA HIS A 64 10.04 -24.88 -16.08
C HIS A 64 9.18 -23.76 -15.45
N GLN A 65 9.81 -22.83 -14.74
CA GLN A 65 9.15 -21.65 -14.18
C GLN A 65 8.57 -20.77 -15.28
N TRP A 66 9.34 -20.52 -16.35
CA TRP A 66 8.87 -19.79 -17.53
C TRP A 66 7.62 -20.43 -18.15
N GLN A 67 7.65 -21.74 -18.35
CA GLN A 67 6.54 -22.50 -18.92
C GLN A 67 5.30 -22.39 -18.03
N LEU A 68 5.45 -22.67 -16.73
CA LEU A 68 4.34 -22.62 -15.77
C LEU A 68 3.68 -21.24 -15.72
N LEU A 69 4.48 -20.17 -15.65
CA LEU A 69 4.00 -18.79 -15.57
C LEU A 69 3.25 -18.41 -16.85
N THR A 70 3.80 -18.78 -18.00
CA THR A 70 3.22 -18.53 -19.32
C THR A 70 1.87 -19.25 -19.47
N ASP A 71 1.81 -20.53 -19.09
CA ASP A 71 0.60 -21.35 -19.17
C ASP A 71 -0.52 -20.81 -18.28
N ARG A 72 -0.19 -20.43 -17.04
CA ARG A 72 -1.15 -19.84 -16.10
C ARG A 72 -1.71 -18.51 -16.58
N ILE A 73 -0.86 -17.63 -17.12
CA ILE A 73 -1.29 -16.33 -17.68
C ILE A 73 -2.16 -16.54 -18.92
N MET A 74 -1.79 -17.48 -19.80
CA MET A 74 -2.59 -17.82 -20.98
C MET A 74 -3.96 -18.41 -20.59
N ALA A 75 -4.00 -19.27 -19.58
CA ALA A 75 -5.24 -19.82 -19.04
C ALA A 75 -6.15 -18.72 -18.45
N PHE A 76 -5.58 -17.83 -17.63
CA PHE A 76 -6.30 -16.68 -17.07
C PHE A 76 -6.89 -15.77 -18.14
N ARG A 77 -6.12 -15.49 -19.20
CA ARG A 77 -6.57 -14.68 -20.33
C ARG A 77 -7.76 -15.31 -21.04
N ARG A 78 -7.72 -16.64 -21.25
CA ARG A 78 -8.83 -17.39 -21.88
C ARG A 78 -10.09 -17.32 -21.03
N SER A 79 -9.99 -17.53 -19.71
CA SER A 79 -11.14 -17.52 -18.81
C SER A 79 -11.75 -16.13 -18.58
N HIS A 80 -10.97 -15.06 -18.74
CA HIS A 80 -11.42 -13.67 -18.51
C HIS A 80 -11.70 -12.89 -19.81
N ASN A 81 -11.75 -13.58 -20.95
CA ASN A 81 -12.03 -13.04 -22.29
C ASN A 81 -11.24 -11.77 -22.64
N LEU A 82 -9.98 -11.68 -22.19
CA LEU A 82 -9.14 -10.51 -22.42
C LEU A 82 -8.66 -10.49 -23.87
N ALA A 83 -9.11 -9.47 -24.61
CA ALA A 83 -8.82 -9.32 -26.03
C ALA A 83 -7.29 -9.28 -26.30
N PRO A 84 -6.81 -9.86 -27.42
CA PRO A 84 -5.38 -10.06 -27.69
C PRO A 84 -4.52 -8.79 -27.55
N ASN A 85 -5.10 -7.64 -27.93
CA ASN A 85 -4.46 -6.32 -27.92
C ASN A 85 -5.10 -5.35 -26.90
N ARG A 86 -6.07 -5.83 -26.10
CA ARG A 86 -6.82 -5.03 -25.13
C ARG A 86 -6.68 -5.69 -23.76
N TRP A 87 -5.56 -5.41 -23.14
CA TRP A 87 -5.29 -5.67 -21.73
C TRP A 87 -5.96 -4.59 -20.83
N ARG A 88 -7.12 -4.08 -21.27
CA ARG A 88 -8.03 -3.16 -20.58
C ARG A 88 -9.45 -3.63 -20.89
N PRO A 89 -10.32 -3.87 -19.89
CA PRO A 89 -11.69 -4.30 -20.14
C PRO A 89 -12.46 -3.21 -20.92
N PRO A 90 -13.31 -3.56 -21.90
CA PRO A 90 -14.33 -2.66 -22.39
C PRO A 90 -15.34 -2.47 -21.25
N GLY A 91 -15.45 -1.24 -20.73
CA GLY A 91 -16.33 -0.96 -19.61
C GLY A 91 -15.70 -1.21 -18.24
N ALA A 92 -14.49 -0.68 -18.01
CA ALA A 92 -14.09 -0.36 -16.64
C ALA A 92 -15.19 0.52 -16.03
N LEU A 93 -16.07 -0.09 -15.23
CA LEU A 93 -16.93 0.63 -14.31
C LEU A 93 -16.00 1.52 -13.50
N ARG A 94 -16.09 2.82 -13.77
CA ARG A 94 -15.46 3.88 -13.00
C ARG A 94 -15.95 3.75 -11.57
N GLY A 95 -15.20 3.03 -10.75
CA GLY A 95 -14.99 3.45 -9.37
C GLY A 95 -14.31 4.81 -9.44
N ARG A 96 -15.07 5.88 -9.20
CA ARG A 96 -14.57 7.26 -9.21
C ARG A 96 -13.35 7.38 -8.28
N GLY A 97 -12.23 7.79 -8.86
CA GLY A 97 -11.19 8.63 -8.27
C GLY A 97 -10.56 8.18 -6.96
N ALA A 98 -9.45 7.44 -7.05
CA ALA A 98 -8.30 7.73 -6.20
C ALA A 98 -7.12 7.92 -7.16
N SER A 99 -6.67 9.16 -7.30
CA SER A 99 -5.43 9.46 -8.01
C SER A 99 -4.32 8.57 -7.44
N ARG A 100 -3.51 7.94 -8.30
CA ARG A 100 -2.23 7.34 -7.91
C ARG A 100 -1.23 8.43 -7.50
N GLN A 101 -1.55 9.19 -6.46
CA GLN A 101 -0.61 10.11 -5.86
C GLN A 101 0.26 9.32 -4.90
N ARG A 102 1.56 9.55 -4.98
CA ARG A 102 2.52 9.02 -4.01
C ARG A 102 2.14 9.59 -2.62
N PRO A 103 2.19 8.78 -1.55
CA PRO A 103 2.02 9.31 -0.20
C PRO A 103 2.97 10.48 0.03
N ARG A 104 2.54 11.53 0.73
CA ARG A 104 3.42 12.63 1.13
C ARG A 104 3.72 12.50 2.61
N VAL A 105 4.99 12.69 2.97
CA VAL A 105 5.46 12.65 4.35
C VAL A 105 6.45 13.81 4.54
N THR A 106 6.43 14.45 5.70
CA THR A 106 7.42 15.50 6.00
C THR A 106 8.80 14.89 6.21
N GLY A 107 9.86 15.66 5.99
CA GLY A 107 11.23 15.21 6.30
C GLY A 107 11.41 14.80 7.77
N PHE A 108 10.76 15.54 8.68
CA PHE A 108 10.77 15.29 10.11
C PHE A 108 10.13 13.94 10.47
N ASP A 109 8.92 13.69 9.98
CA ASP A 109 8.24 12.41 10.21
C ASP A 109 8.95 11.25 9.52
N ALA A 110 9.45 11.43 8.30
CA ALA A 110 10.18 10.39 7.60
C ALA A 110 11.41 9.94 8.40
N GLN A 111 12.14 10.87 9.04
CA GLN A 111 13.26 10.52 9.90
C GLN A 111 12.81 9.71 11.12
N ARG A 112 11.74 10.14 11.82
CA ARG A 112 11.23 9.46 13.01
C ARG A 112 10.64 8.08 12.69
N LEU A 113 9.91 7.96 11.60
CA LEU A 113 9.36 6.69 11.10
C LEU A 113 10.48 5.72 10.69
N ARG A 114 11.57 6.18 10.08
CA ARG A 114 12.74 5.33 9.79
C ARG A 114 13.39 4.78 11.06
N ARG A 115 13.42 5.54 12.16
CA ARG A 115 13.93 5.03 13.46
C ARG A 115 13.11 3.85 13.99
N LEU A 116 11.81 3.78 13.67
CA LEU A 116 10.97 2.62 14.03
C LEU A 116 11.39 1.35 13.30
N LEU A 117 11.90 1.45 12.07
CA LEU A 117 12.35 0.31 11.26
C LEU A 117 13.61 -0.34 11.85
N SER A 118 14.54 0.46 12.38
CA SER A 118 15.79 -0.03 12.99
C SER A 118 15.60 -0.61 14.39
N GLY A 119 14.45 -0.37 15.02
CA GLY A 119 14.30 -0.45 16.48
C GLY A 119 13.77 -1.75 17.07
N ASN A 120 13.43 -2.79 16.31
CA ASN A 120 12.68 -3.91 16.92
C ASN A 120 12.88 -5.32 16.29
N PRO A 121 14.06 -5.96 16.48
CA PRO A 121 14.30 -7.32 16.00
C PRO A 121 13.43 -8.39 16.68
N ARG A 122 12.85 -8.10 17.87
CA ARG A 122 12.00 -9.01 18.65
C ARG A 122 10.49 -8.68 18.58
N ALA A 123 10.08 -7.82 17.65
CA ALA A 123 8.67 -7.45 17.53
C ALA A 123 7.78 -8.66 17.18
N PRO A 124 6.52 -8.70 17.66
CA PRO A 124 5.53 -9.67 17.23
C PRO A 124 5.36 -9.68 15.69
N LEU A 125 4.98 -10.82 15.10
CA LEU A 125 4.82 -10.97 13.64
C LEU A 125 3.88 -9.91 13.03
N ALA A 126 2.78 -9.56 13.72
CA ALA A 126 1.86 -8.53 13.25
C ALA A 126 2.52 -7.14 13.17
N THR A 127 3.42 -6.82 14.11
CA THR A 127 4.22 -5.59 14.10
C THR A 127 5.25 -5.63 12.97
N ARG A 128 5.89 -6.78 12.70
CA ARG A 128 6.82 -6.93 11.56
C ARG A 128 6.14 -6.66 10.22
N ALA A 129 4.94 -7.21 10.00
CA ALA A 129 4.17 -6.94 8.79
C ALA A 129 3.82 -5.44 8.63
N CYS A 130 3.61 -4.72 9.74
CA CYS A 130 3.43 -3.27 9.71
C CYS A 130 4.75 -2.52 9.42
N LEU A 131 5.88 -2.99 9.96
CA LEU A 131 7.20 -2.42 9.67
C LEU A 131 7.58 -2.57 8.19
N ASP A 132 7.36 -3.74 7.58
CA ASP A 132 7.62 -3.96 6.15
C ASP A 132 6.78 -3.03 5.26
N ARG A 133 5.50 -2.84 5.64
CA ARG A 133 4.60 -1.92 4.95
C ARG A 133 5.00 -0.46 5.14
N LEU A 134 5.50 -0.10 6.33
CA LEU A 134 5.99 1.24 6.62
C LEU A 134 7.25 1.54 5.81
N GLU A 135 8.18 0.58 5.72
CA GLU A 135 9.35 0.69 4.86
C GLU A 135 8.94 0.94 3.41
N HIS A 136 8.02 0.14 2.86
CA HIS A 136 7.52 0.33 1.51
C HIS A 136 6.81 1.68 1.30
N LEU A 137 6.03 2.13 2.27
CA LEU A 137 5.40 3.46 2.24
C LEU A 137 6.48 4.55 2.15
N LEU A 138 7.53 4.47 2.97
CA LEU A 138 8.61 5.46 2.99
C LEU A 138 9.49 5.42 1.73
N GLU A 139 9.69 4.26 1.11
CA GLU A 139 10.38 4.12 -0.18
C GLU A 139 9.60 4.77 -1.33
N THR A 140 8.26 4.69 -1.27
CA THR A 140 7.39 5.17 -2.34
C THR A 140 6.86 6.58 -2.11
N ALA A 141 6.96 7.10 -0.89
CA ALA A 141 6.50 8.44 -0.53
C ALA A 141 7.38 9.55 -1.12
N ASP A 142 6.74 10.69 -1.40
CA ASP A 142 7.44 11.95 -1.64
C ASP A 142 7.71 12.62 -0.28
N THR A 143 9.00 12.86 0.00
CA THR A 143 9.40 13.67 1.16
C THR A 143 9.32 15.14 0.78
N VAL A 144 8.48 15.90 1.49
CA VAL A 144 8.19 17.31 1.18
C VAL A 144 8.37 18.19 2.41
N ALA A 145 8.41 19.51 2.21
CA ALA A 145 8.37 20.45 3.33
C ALA A 145 6.99 20.43 4.02
N PRO A 146 6.89 20.69 5.34
CA PRO A 146 5.61 20.72 6.06
C PRO A 146 4.56 21.62 5.41
N GLU A 147 4.97 22.78 4.87
CA GLU A 147 4.12 23.76 4.21
C GLU A 147 3.55 23.26 2.88
N GLU A 148 4.15 22.24 2.27
CA GLU A 148 3.73 21.64 1.01
C GLU A 148 2.75 20.46 1.21
N ILE A 149 2.47 20.11 2.47
CA ILE A 149 1.47 19.09 2.81
C ILE A 149 0.07 19.66 2.55
N PRO A 150 -0.73 19.02 1.68
CA PRO A 150 -2.12 19.40 1.47
C PRO A 150 -2.95 19.18 2.73
N ARG A 151 -3.89 20.10 3.00
CA ARG A 151 -4.75 20.11 4.21
C ARG A 151 -5.70 18.93 4.34
N ASP A 152 -5.81 18.10 3.32
CA ASP A 152 -6.64 16.90 3.28
C ASP A 152 -5.82 15.60 3.41
N VAL A 153 -4.49 15.68 3.57
CA VAL A 153 -3.61 14.51 3.71
C VAL A 153 -3.39 14.15 5.18
N VAL A 154 -3.58 12.90 5.55
CA VAL A 154 -3.30 12.42 6.90
C VAL A 154 -1.79 12.31 7.12
N THR A 155 -1.25 13.09 8.05
CA THR A 155 0.15 13.04 8.53
C THR A 155 0.25 12.50 9.95
N MET A 156 1.46 12.34 10.49
CA MET A 156 1.59 11.95 11.90
C MET A 156 0.96 13.01 12.81
N ASN A 157 0.47 12.56 13.96
CA ASN A 157 -0.24 13.37 14.97
C ASN A 157 -1.55 14.03 14.49
N SER A 158 -2.01 13.72 13.28
CA SER A 158 -3.31 14.14 12.77
C SER A 158 -4.47 13.48 13.53
N ARG A 159 -5.58 14.22 13.70
CA ARG A 159 -6.86 13.68 14.16
C ARG A 159 -7.78 13.46 12.97
N VAL A 160 -8.29 12.24 12.83
CA VAL A 160 -9.15 11.83 11.71
C VAL A 160 -10.48 11.28 12.21
N HIS A 161 -11.53 11.55 11.44
CA HIS A 161 -12.81 10.87 11.58
C HIS A 161 -12.91 9.74 10.57
N LEU A 162 -13.13 8.53 11.07
CA LEU A 162 -13.27 7.32 10.27
C LEU A 162 -14.70 6.82 10.31
N LYS A 163 -15.21 6.36 9.16
CA LYS A 163 -16.52 5.73 9.03
C LYS A 163 -16.38 4.32 8.46
N ASP A 164 -16.84 3.32 9.21
CA ASP A 164 -16.89 1.93 8.75
C ASP A 164 -18.22 1.67 8.03
N ARG A 165 -18.17 1.10 6.83
CA ARG A 165 -19.38 0.72 6.06
C ARG A 165 -20.26 -0.31 6.77
N ASN A 166 -19.68 -1.14 7.63
CA ASN A 166 -20.45 -2.16 8.35
C ASN A 166 -21.16 -1.60 9.58
N HIS A 167 -20.80 -0.38 10.02
CA HIS A 167 -21.35 0.30 11.19
C HIS A 167 -21.55 1.77 10.84
N GLU A 168 -22.57 2.05 10.03
CA GLU A 168 -22.78 3.39 9.45
C GLU A 168 -23.04 4.49 10.49
N ASP A 169 -23.49 4.12 11.70
CA ASP A 169 -23.73 5.05 12.82
C ASP A 169 -22.49 5.25 13.73
N ALA A 170 -21.41 4.48 13.53
CA ALA A 170 -20.22 4.54 14.35
C ALA A 170 -19.11 5.37 13.67
N GLN A 171 -19.19 6.69 13.78
CA GLN A 171 -18.05 7.57 13.49
C GLN A 171 -17.01 7.43 14.60
N ARG A 172 -15.77 7.09 14.24
CA ARG A 172 -14.66 6.95 15.19
C ARG A 172 -13.67 8.08 15.01
N SER A 173 -13.45 8.87 16.05
CA SER A 173 -12.37 9.86 16.12
C SER A 173 -11.10 9.18 16.61
N ILE A 174 -10.02 9.26 15.83
CA ILE A 174 -8.71 8.75 16.23
C ILE A 174 -7.60 9.77 15.98
N SER A 175 -6.55 9.72 16.79
CA SER A 175 -5.30 10.43 16.54
C SER A 175 -4.24 9.43 16.07
N LEU A 176 -3.65 9.66 14.89
CA LEU A 176 -2.56 8.84 14.37
C LEU A 176 -1.26 9.25 15.07
N VAL A 177 -0.65 8.35 15.84
CA VAL A 177 0.51 8.69 16.68
C VAL A 177 1.65 7.69 16.55
N PHE A 178 2.81 8.03 17.09
CA PHE A 178 3.93 7.10 17.22
C PHE A 178 3.63 6.02 18.28
N PRO A 179 4.29 4.85 18.22
CA PRO A 179 4.05 3.77 19.17
C PRO A 179 4.20 4.17 20.64
N ALA A 180 5.14 5.08 20.96
CA ALA A 180 5.37 5.57 22.32
C ALA A 180 4.16 6.35 22.88
N ASP A 181 3.43 7.05 22.02
CA ASP A 181 2.32 7.92 22.43
C ASP A 181 0.98 7.18 22.46
N ALA A 182 0.89 6.00 21.83
CA ALA A 182 -0.33 5.21 21.77
C ALA A 182 -0.75 4.62 23.12
N ALA A 183 0.20 4.44 24.04
CA ALA A 183 -0.08 3.98 25.41
C ALA A 183 -0.55 5.10 26.35
N ILE A 184 -0.44 6.36 25.92
CA ILE A 184 -0.84 7.52 26.72
C ILE A 184 -2.33 7.74 26.52
N ASP A 185 -3.13 7.59 27.59
CA ASP A 185 -4.56 7.86 27.55
C ASP A 185 -4.84 9.26 26.96
N ALA A 186 -5.81 9.32 26.07
CA ALA A 186 -6.19 10.51 25.31
C ALA A 186 -7.56 11.07 25.73
N GLY A 187 -8.14 10.49 26.79
CA GLY A 187 -9.49 10.80 27.25
C GLY A 187 -10.57 10.05 26.45
N PRO A 188 -11.84 10.24 26.82
CA PRO A 188 -12.95 9.43 26.32
C PRO A 188 -13.34 9.73 24.86
N GLU A 189 -12.91 10.85 24.28
CA GLU A 189 -13.44 11.36 23.02
C GLU A 189 -12.62 10.98 21.76
N THR A 190 -11.32 10.69 21.89
CA THR A 190 -10.46 10.39 20.73
C THR A 190 -9.45 9.30 21.09
N ALA A 191 -9.49 8.17 20.38
CA ALA A 191 -8.53 7.10 20.62
C ALA A 191 -7.19 7.40 19.94
N LYS A 192 -6.07 7.26 20.66
CA LYS A 192 -4.74 7.26 20.05
C LYS A 192 -4.47 5.92 19.39
N VAL A 193 -4.06 5.98 18.12
CA VAL A 193 -3.78 4.81 17.30
C VAL A 193 -2.36 4.89 16.79
N SER A 194 -1.55 3.91 17.16
CA SER A 194 -0.18 3.79 16.66
C SER A 194 -0.15 3.60 15.15
N VAL A 195 0.79 4.28 14.48
CA VAL A 195 1.13 4.04 13.07
C VAL A 195 1.53 2.59 12.79
N LEU A 196 2.01 1.83 13.79
CA LEU A 196 2.33 0.40 13.66
C LEU A 196 1.13 -0.52 13.94
N THR A 197 -0.07 -0.06 13.58
CA THR A 197 -1.29 -0.88 13.54
C THR A 197 -1.81 -0.97 12.12
N PRO A 198 -2.61 -2.00 11.76
CA PRO A 198 -3.15 -2.12 10.41
C PRO A 198 -3.92 -0.89 9.94
N ILE A 199 -4.72 -0.27 10.83
CA ILE A 199 -5.48 0.92 10.49
C ILE A 199 -4.61 2.18 10.50
N GLY A 200 -3.73 2.36 11.49
CA GLY A 200 -2.87 3.54 11.59
C GLY A 200 -1.95 3.68 10.38
N LEU A 201 -1.35 2.58 9.94
CA LEU A 201 -0.51 2.59 8.75
C LEU A 201 -1.31 2.80 7.46
N ALA A 202 -2.52 2.24 7.38
CA ALA A 202 -3.33 2.31 6.16
C ALA A 202 -3.84 3.73 5.87
N ILE A 203 -3.96 4.58 6.89
CA ILE A 203 -4.41 5.98 6.73
C ILE A 203 -3.25 6.95 6.50
N LEU A 204 -2.01 6.63 6.88
CA LEU A 204 -0.86 7.52 6.70
C LEU A 204 -0.67 7.90 5.22
N GLY A 205 -0.60 9.19 4.92
CA GLY A 205 -0.44 9.73 3.57
C GLY A 205 -1.68 9.58 2.67
N ARG A 206 -2.81 9.09 3.20
CA ARG A 206 -4.10 9.06 2.50
C ARG A 206 -4.84 10.38 2.62
N ARG A 207 -5.84 10.58 1.77
CA ARG A 207 -6.63 11.82 1.73
C ARG A 207 -8.02 11.66 2.35
N VAL A 208 -8.60 12.76 2.81
CA VAL A 208 -10.03 12.82 3.12
C VAL A 208 -10.84 12.36 1.91
N GLY A 209 -11.82 11.48 2.16
CA GLY A 209 -12.64 10.82 1.15
C GLY A 209 -12.14 9.44 0.72
N ASP A 210 -10.86 9.11 0.93
CA ASP A 210 -10.29 7.80 0.58
C ASP A 210 -10.92 6.66 1.39
N ARG A 211 -10.88 5.47 0.79
CA ARG A 211 -11.18 4.22 1.49
C ARG A 211 -9.91 3.40 1.72
N VAL A 212 -9.79 2.90 2.94
CA VAL A 212 -8.71 2.02 3.37
C VAL A 212 -9.32 0.70 3.87
N GLU A 213 -8.55 -0.37 3.80
CA GLU A 213 -8.98 -1.69 4.30
C GLU A 213 -10.32 -2.18 3.69
N GLY A 214 -10.64 -1.75 2.47
CA GLY A 214 -11.87 -2.09 1.73
C GLY A 214 -13.19 -1.54 2.29
N ARG A 215 -13.22 -1.07 3.55
CA ARG A 215 -14.46 -0.71 4.26
C ARG A 215 -14.43 0.61 5.01
N ILE A 216 -13.26 1.12 5.38
CA ILE A 216 -13.13 2.31 6.25
C ILE A 216 -12.92 3.53 5.35
N ARG A 217 -13.77 4.54 5.48
CA ARG A 217 -13.63 5.82 4.79
C ARG A 217 -13.04 6.87 5.72
N ILE A 218 -12.06 7.64 5.25
CA ILE A 218 -11.61 8.86 5.92
C ILE A 218 -12.66 9.93 5.63
N GLN A 219 -13.44 10.28 6.64
CA GLN A 219 -14.58 11.19 6.48
C GLN A 219 -14.13 12.64 6.60
N ASP A 220 -13.24 12.92 7.56
CA ASP A 220 -12.77 14.27 7.85
C ASP A 220 -11.41 14.24 8.56
N LEU A 221 -10.71 15.37 8.53
CA LEU A 221 -9.40 15.60 9.15
C LEU A 221 -9.47 16.86 10.03
N PRO A 222 -10.15 16.78 11.20
CA PRO A 222 -10.35 17.94 12.08
C PRO A 222 -9.05 18.57 12.60
N TYR A 223 -7.93 17.84 12.57
CA TYR A 223 -6.63 18.39 12.93
C TYR A 223 -5.52 17.76 12.09
N GLN A 224 -4.67 18.62 11.55
CA GLN A 224 -3.42 18.29 10.88
C GLN A 224 -2.34 19.26 11.42
N PRO A 225 -1.20 18.77 11.96
CA PRO A 225 -0.15 19.65 12.49
C PRO A 225 0.32 20.70 11.49
N GLU A 226 0.51 20.32 10.23
CA GLU A 226 1.00 21.21 9.18
C GLU A 226 0.00 22.32 8.83
N ALA A 227 -1.30 22.02 8.77
CA ALA A 227 -2.33 23.04 8.59
C ALA A 227 -2.45 24.00 9.79
N ALA A 228 -2.08 23.54 10.99
CA ALA A 228 -2.06 24.33 12.22
C ALA A 228 -0.75 25.10 12.44
N GLY A 229 0.28 24.88 11.62
CA GLY A 229 1.61 25.49 11.79
C GLY A 229 2.48 24.83 12.87
N HIS A 230 2.12 23.62 13.34
CA HIS A 230 2.88 22.85 14.32
C HIS A 230 3.85 21.89 13.61
N PHE A 231 4.97 22.40 13.11
CA PHE A 231 5.90 21.64 12.25
C PHE A 231 6.89 20.75 13.01
N ASP A 232 6.86 20.76 14.34
CA ASP A 232 7.77 20.09 15.25
C ASP A 232 7.18 18.85 15.95
N LEU A 233 5.90 18.54 15.68
CA LEU A 233 5.15 17.45 16.32
C LEU A 233 5.43 16.07 15.76
#